data_AF-A0A7Y1ZNT6-F1
#
_entry.id   AF-A0A7Y1ZNT6-F1
#
_cell.length_a   1.000
_cell.length_b   1.000
_cell.length_c   1.000
_cell.angle_alpha   90.00
_cell.angle_beta   90.00
_cell.angle_gamma   90.00
#
_symmetry.space_group_name_H-M   'P 1'
#
loop_
_entity.id
_entity.type
_entity.pdbx_description
1 polymer ?
#
loop_
_entity_poly.entity_id
_entity_poly.type
_entity_poly.pdbx_seq_one_letter_code
_entity_poly.pdbx_strand_id
1 'polypeptide(L)'
;MIETGERSAYPNPTDFEVMRPEYVDMEDGLFQASITITPFRVVGTSATKAGARRAAIYEAEKTYRNYHPSYRMRSPFPDKFSDQEGVKWRRIPAAQREQLGDYVFVGEDGEEDYADLETMLLWDVRPVENE
;
A
#
# COMPACT_ATOMS: atom_id res chain seq x y z
N MET A 1 -27.86 -12.15 21.52
CA MET A 1 -26.51 -12.63 21.15
C MET A 1 -25.56 -11.48 21.43
N ILE A 2 -24.65 -11.65 22.38
CA ILE A 2 -23.62 -10.66 22.65
C ILE A 2 -22.53 -10.94 21.61
N GLU A 3 -22.33 -10.03 20.66
CA GLU A 3 -21.15 -10.03 19.82
C GLU A 3 -19.95 -9.87 20.74
N THR A 4 -19.27 -10.99 21.03
CA THR A 4 -17.94 -10.97 21.62
C THR A 4 -16.99 -10.52 20.52
N GLY A 5 -17.01 -9.22 20.21
CA GLY A 5 -15.94 -8.59 19.45
C GLY A 5 -14.69 -8.72 20.29
N GLU A 6 -13.84 -9.70 19.97
CA GLU A 6 -12.46 -9.72 20.43
C GLU A 6 -11.89 -8.33 20.13
N ARG A 7 -11.74 -7.51 21.17
CA ARG A 7 -11.14 -6.19 21.05
C ARG A 7 -9.68 -6.43 20.71
N SER A 8 -9.37 -6.39 19.41
CA SER A 8 -8.00 -6.34 18.93
C SER A 8 -7.22 -5.33 19.75
N ALA A 9 -6.03 -5.72 20.21
CA ALA A 9 -5.12 -4.78 20.85
C ALA A 9 -4.68 -3.69 19.86
N TYR A 10 -4.73 -3.96 18.55
CA TYR A 10 -4.34 -3.05 17.48
C TYR A 10 -5.58 -2.43 16.78
N PRO A 11 -5.59 -1.13 16.46
CA PRO A 11 -6.72 -0.47 15.79
C PRO A 11 -7.00 -1.09 14.41
N ASN A 12 -8.23 -0.99 13.93
CA ASN A 12 -8.56 -1.41 12.57
C ASN A 12 -7.82 -0.50 11.57
N PRO A 13 -7.32 -1.02 10.43
CA PRO A 13 -6.72 -0.17 9.40
C PRO A 13 -7.58 1.03 8.98
N THR A 14 -8.91 0.88 8.96
CA THR A 14 -9.85 1.99 8.66
C THR A 14 -9.82 3.09 9.71
N ASP A 15 -9.41 2.79 10.95
CA ASP A 15 -9.24 3.81 11.99
C ASP A 15 -8.07 4.74 11.64
N PHE A 16 -7.02 4.23 10.99
CA PHE A 16 -5.91 5.05 10.50
C PHE A 16 -6.30 5.90 9.28
N GLU A 17 -7.28 5.46 8.47
CA GLU A 17 -7.77 6.20 7.30
C GLU A 17 -8.52 7.49 7.66
N VAL A 18 -9.08 7.60 8.87
CA VAL A 18 -9.78 8.82 9.31
C VAL A 18 -8.86 9.79 10.04
N MET A 19 -7.64 9.36 10.36
CA MET A 19 -6.67 10.17 11.08
C MET A 19 -5.89 11.09 10.13
N ARG A 20 -5.52 12.26 10.67
CA ARG A 20 -4.70 13.22 9.95
C ARG A 20 -3.23 12.78 10.02
N PRO A 21 -2.54 12.58 8.88
CA PRO A 21 -1.12 12.29 8.86
C PRO A 21 -0.29 13.54 9.15
N GLU A 22 0.86 13.32 9.78
CA GLU A 22 1.97 14.25 9.84
C GLU A 22 2.96 13.95 8.71
N TYR A 23 3.53 14.98 8.09
CA TYR A 23 4.43 14.83 6.96
C TYR A 23 5.81 15.37 7.27
N VAL A 24 6.83 14.65 6.81
CA VAL A 24 8.22 15.09 6.82
C VAL A 24 8.76 14.98 5.38
N ASP A 25 9.38 16.05 4.91
CA ASP A 25 10.10 16.06 3.64
C ASP A 25 11.48 15.41 3.88
N MET A 26 11.79 14.37 3.12
CA MET A 26 13.03 13.60 3.24
C MET A 26 14.10 14.16 2.30
N GLU A 27 15.38 13.96 2.63
CA GLU A 27 16.51 14.53 1.87
C GLU A 27 16.64 14.00 0.43
N ASP A 28 16.03 12.85 0.14
CA ASP A 28 16.00 12.18 -1.16
C ASP A 28 14.84 12.62 -2.07
N GLY A 29 14.09 13.65 -1.66
CA GLY A 29 12.91 14.13 -2.38
C GLY A 29 11.66 13.28 -2.14
N LEU A 30 11.71 12.30 -1.23
CA LEU A 30 10.54 11.56 -0.79
C LEU A 30 9.80 12.29 0.33
N PHE A 31 8.57 11.86 0.57
CA PHE A 31 7.75 12.30 1.69
C PHE A 31 7.51 11.12 2.61
N GLN A 32 7.64 11.35 3.91
CA GLN A 32 7.26 10.40 4.94
C GLN A 32 5.96 10.85 5.60
N ALA A 33 4.94 9.99 5.61
CA ALA A 33 3.70 10.19 6.36
C ALA A 33 3.74 9.39 7.66
N SER A 34 3.34 10.00 8.77
CA SER A 34 3.13 9.35 10.06
C SER A 34 1.67 9.48 10.48
N ILE A 35 1.01 8.37 10.79
CA ILE A 35 -0.36 8.35 11.34
C ILE A 35 -0.30 7.74 12.73
N THR A 36 -0.80 8.48 13.73
CA THR A 36 -0.71 8.09 15.14
C THR A 36 -2.10 7.90 15.72
N ILE A 37 -2.34 6.72 16.31
CA ILE A 37 -3.47 6.41 17.17
C ILE A 37 -2.87 5.84 18.46
N THR A 38 -2.67 6.68 19.47
CA THR A 38 -1.91 6.32 20.66
C THR A 38 -2.37 4.99 21.27
N PRO A 39 -1.45 4.06 21.58
CA PRO A 39 0.03 4.17 21.50
C PRO A 39 0.65 3.80 20.14
N PHE A 40 -0.16 3.50 19.12
CA PHE A 40 0.28 3.02 17.82
C PHE A 40 0.67 4.16 16.89
N ARG A 41 1.69 3.90 16.08
CA ARG A 41 2.16 4.79 15.03
C ARG A 41 2.50 3.95 13.81
N VAL A 42 2.00 4.37 12.65
CA VAL A 42 2.36 3.79 11.35
C VAL A 42 3.03 4.84 10.50
N VAL A 43 3.97 4.39 9.69
CA VAL A 43 4.80 5.25 8.85
C VAL A 43 4.82 4.68 7.45
N GLY A 44 4.77 5.54 6.44
CA GLY A 44 4.93 5.17 5.05
C GLY A 44 5.68 6.26 4.30
N THR A 45 6.46 5.86 3.30
CA THR A 45 7.29 6.75 2.50
C THR A 45 6.93 6.61 1.03
N SER A 46 6.93 7.71 0.29
CA SER A 46 6.59 7.73 -1.13
C SER A 46 7.06 9.01 -1.81
N ALA A 47 7.09 9.02 -3.14
CA ALA A 47 7.39 10.18 -3.97
C ALA A 47 6.41 11.36 -3.77
N THR A 48 5.22 11.14 -3.20
CA THR A 48 4.29 12.22 -2.86
C THR A 48 3.67 12.07 -1.47
N LYS A 49 3.18 13.18 -0.89
CA LYS A 49 2.45 13.16 0.40
C LYS A 49 1.21 12.24 0.37
N ALA A 50 0.49 12.19 -0.75
CA ALA A 50 -0.67 11.33 -0.87
C ALA A 50 -0.25 9.84 -0.97
N GLY A 51 0.80 9.53 -1.73
CA GLY A 51 1.38 8.20 -1.79
C GLY A 51 1.91 7.73 -0.44
N ALA A 52 2.59 8.60 0.31
CA ALA A 52 3.17 8.28 1.60
C ALA A 52 2.09 7.92 2.63
N ARG A 53 0.94 8.61 2.55
CA ARG A 53 -0.25 8.28 3.34
C ARG A 53 -0.81 6.90 2.98
N ARG A 54 -0.92 6.57 1.68
CA ARG A 54 -1.37 5.23 1.24
C ARG A 54 -0.40 4.14 1.71
N ALA A 55 0.90 4.38 1.63
CA ALA A 55 1.93 3.49 2.16
C ALA A 55 1.78 3.26 3.67
N ALA A 56 1.50 4.32 4.45
CA ALA A 56 1.30 4.21 5.89
C ALA A 56 0.04 3.40 6.25
N ILE A 57 -1.05 3.53 5.48
CA ILE A 57 -2.27 2.73 5.66
C ILE A 57 -2.01 1.27 5.30
N TYR A 58 -1.28 1.00 4.22
CA TYR A 58 -0.88 -0.36 3.86
C TYR A 58 -0.01 -1.01 4.97
N GLU A 59 0.87 -0.24 5.61
CA GLU A 59 1.63 -0.71 6.78
C GLU A 59 0.73 -1.03 7.98
N ALA A 60 -0.33 -0.24 8.20
CA ALA A 60 -1.35 -0.54 9.19
C ALA A 60 -2.08 -1.86 8.89
N GLU A 61 -2.42 -2.12 7.62
CA GLU A 61 -3.03 -3.40 7.21
C GLU A 61 -2.10 -4.59 7.43
N LYS A 62 -0.80 -4.46 7.10
CA LYS A 62 0.21 -5.49 7.39
C LYS A 62 0.30 -5.78 8.88
N THR A 63 0.36 -4.73 9.69
CA THR A 63 0.43 -4.85 11.15
C THR A 63 -0.82 -5.52 11.69
N TYR A 64 -2.01 -5.08 11.27
CA TYR A 64 -3.28 -5.67 11.71
C TYR A 64 -3.39 -7.15 11.35
N ARG A 65 -2.97 -7.56 10.15
CA ARG A 65 -2.92 -8.97 9.72
C ARG A 65 -2.06 -9.85 10.63
N ASN A 66 -0.96 -9.33 11.17
CA ASN A 66 -0.12 -10.09 12.10
C ASN A 66 -0.86 -10.43 13.40
N TYR A 67 -1.74 -9.55 13.86
CA TYR A 67 -2.61 -9.82 15.01
C TYR A 67 -3.86 -10.64 14.63
N HIS A 68 -4.28 -10.57 13.35
CA HIS A 68 -5.51 -11.17 12.84
C HIS A 68 -5.19 -12.02 11.61
N PRO A 69 -4.67 -13.25 11.77
CA PRO A 69 -4.23 -14.07 10.64
C PRO A 69 -5.33 -14.38 9.61
N SER A 70 -6.60 -14.32 10.02
CA SER A 70 -7.77 -14.46 9.14
C SER A 70 -8.10 -13.20 8.33
N TYR A 71 -7.51 -12.05 8.67
CA TYR A 71 -7.70 -10.79 7.94
C TYR A 71 -7.12 -10.90 6.54
N ARG A 72 -7.98 -10.67 5.54
CA ARG A 72 -7.60 -10.62 4.14
C ARG A 72 -7.23 -9.20 3.76
N MET A 73 -5.94 -8.95 3.71
CA MET A 73 -5.39 -7.71 3.17
C MET A 73 -5.84 -7.51 1.73
N ARG A 74 -6.27 -6.30 1.43
CA ARG A 74 -6.64 -5.92 0.05
C ARG A 74 -5.42 -5.34 -0.62
N SER A 75 -5.20 -5.69 -1.89
CA SER A 75 -4.17 -5.01 -2.65
C SER A 75 -4.63 -3.55 -2.85
N PRO A 76 -3.75 -2.55 -2.64
CA PRO A 76 -4.08 -1.16 -2.94
C PRO A 76 -4.26 -0.90 -4.45
N PHE A 77 -3.92 -1.88 -5.29
CA PHE A 77 -4.00 -1.79 -6.74
C PHE A 77 -4.97 -2.84 -7.34
N PRO A 78 -5.66 -2.53 -8.44
CA PRO A 78 -6.44 -3.50 -9.21
C PRO A 78 -5.55 -4.57 -9.86
N ASP A 79 -6.14 -5.72 -10.22
CA ASP A 79 -5.38 -6.81 -10.86
C ASP A 79 -4.79 -6.45 -12.23
N LYS A 80 -5.40 -5.49 -12.95
CA LYS A 80 -4.90 -4.92 -14.21
C LYS A 80 -5.29 -3.46 -14.29
N PHE A 81 -4.34 -2.58 -14.63
CA PHE A 81 -4.61 -1.16 -14.79
C PHE A 81 -3.54 -0.48 -15.64
N SER A 82 -3.80 0.75 -16.08
CA SER A 82 -2.77 1.65 -16.60
C SER A 82 -2.55 2.76 -15.57
N ASP A 83 -1.31 3.18 -15.38
CA ASP A 83 -1.02 4.34 -14.53
C ASP A 83 -1.12 5.66 -15.28
N GLN A 84 -0.80 6.76 -14.58
CA GLN A 84 -0.85 8.11 -15.12
C GLN A 84 0.16 8.37 -16.25
N GLU A 85 1.20 7.54 -16.35
CA GLU A 85 2.23 7.61 -17.37
C GLU A 85 1.91 6.69 -18.57
N GLY A 86 0.79 5.96 -18.49
CA GLY A 86 0.34 5.04 -19.55
C GLY A 86 0.99 3.66 -19.47
N VAL A 87 1.78 3.39 -18.42
CA VAL A 87 2.41 2.09 -18.18
C VAL A 87 1.32 1.09 -17.80
N LYS A 88 1.35 -0.08 -18.43
CA LYS A 88 0.36 -1.14 -18.21
C LYS A 88 0.85 -2.09 -17.15
N TRP A 89 0.08 -2.20 -16.08
CA TRP A 89 0.36 -3.05 -14.93
C TRP A 89 -0.55 -4.27 -14.94
N ARG A 90 0.01 -5.43 -14.62
CA ARG A 90 -0.74 -6.67 -14.43
C ARG A 90 -0.23 -7.40 -13.21
N ARG A 91 -1.16 -7.84 -12.37
CA ARG A 91 -0.85 -8.61 -11.18
C ARG A 91 -0.35 -10.00 -11.57
N ILE A 92 0.73 -10.42 -10.93
CA ILE A 92 1.35 -11.73 -11.14
C ILE A 92 0.49 -12.80 -10.46
N PRO A 93 0.39 -14.02 -11.00
CA PRO A 93 -0.24 -15.14 -10.30
C PRO A 93 0.44 -15.43 -8.95
N ALA A 94 -0.33 -15.74 -7.92
CA ALA A 94 0.19 -15.91 -6.55
C ALA A 94 1.39 -16.88 -6.45
N ALA A 95 1.42 -17.94 -7.27
CA ALA A 95 2.49 -18.92 -7.28
C ALA A 95 3.86 -18.39 -7.74
N GLN A 96 3.90 -17.24 -8.42
CA GLN A 96 5.14 -16.65 -8.95
C GLN A 96 5.55 -15.38 -8.20
N ARG A 97 4.73 -14.88 -7.28
CA ARG A 97 4.96 -13.59 -6.62
C ARG A 97 6.18 -13.55 -5.73
N GLU A 98 6.50 -14.68 -5.11
CA GLU A 98 7.66 -14.79 -4.24
C GLU A 98 8.99 -14.61 -5.00
N GLN A 99 8.99 -14.94 -6.30
CA GLN A 99 10.18 -14.84 -7.15
C GLN A 99 10.22 -13.56 -7.98
N LEU A 100 9.07 -13.10 -8.46
CA LEU A 100 8.98 -12.01 -9.43
C LEU A 100 8.47 -10.70 -8.82
N GLY A 101 7.79 -10.71 -7.68
CA GLY A 101 7.08 -9.54 -7.13
C GLY A 101 5.57 -9.62 -7.31
N ASP A 102 4.85 -8.53 -7.04
CA ASP A 102 3.38 -8.54 -7.05
C ASP A 102 2.79 -8.23 -8.43
N TYR A 103 3.48 -7.38 -9.19
CA TYR A 103 3.04 -6.88 -10.49
C TYR A 103 4.16 -6.95 -11.53
N VAL A 104 3.74 -7.15 -12.78
CA VAL A 104 4.56 -6.99 -13.98
C VAL A 104 4.08 -5.77 -14.75
N PHE A 105 5.00 -5.01 -15.31
CA PHE A 105 4.74 -3.88 -16.18
C PHE A 105 5.66 -3.91 -17.40
N VAL A 106 5.26 -3.22 -18.48
CA VAL A 106 6.08 -3.11 -19.68
C VAL A 106 6.79 -1.76 -19.65
N GLY A 107 8.13 -1.79 -19.61
CA GLY A 107 8.98 -0.61 -19.64
C GLY A 107 8.98 0.13 -20.98
N GLU A 108 9.64 1.28 -21.03
CA GLU A 108 9.74 2.11 -22.24
C GLU A 108 10.50 1.42 -23.39
N ASP A 109 11.37 0.48 -23.06
CA ASP A 109 12.12 -0.37 -24.00
C ASP A 109 11.31 -1.56 -24.54
N GLY A 110 10.10 -1.77 -24.01
CA GLY A 110 9.22 -2.89 -24.36
C GLY A 110 9.52 -4.18 -23.59
N GLU A 111 10.42 -4.16 -22.60
CA GLU A 111 10.72 -5.30 -21.75
C GLU A 111 9.73 -5.41 -20.57
N GLU A 112 9.49 -6.65 -20.09
CA GLU A 112 8.67 -6.89 -18.91
C GLU A 112 9.52 -6.75 -17.64
N ASP A 113 9.24 -5.72 -16.86
CA ASP A 113 9.82 -5.49 -15.53
C ASP A 113 8.83 -5.85 -14.43
N TYR A 114 9.35 -6.00 -13.21
CA TYR A 114 8.56 -6.44 -12.07
C TYR A 114 8.73 -5.55 -10.85
N ALA A 115 7.66 -5.39 -10.08
CA ALA A 115 7.66 -4.65 -8.82
C ALA A 115 6.78 -5.31 -7.76
N ASP A 116 7.18 -5.18 -6.50
CA ASP A 116 6.33 -5.49 -5.35
C ASP A 116 5.43 -4.31 -4.99
N LEU A 117 4.45 -4.56 -4.10
CA LEU A 117 3.51 -3.54 -3.65
C LEU A 117 4.21 -2.36 -2.98
N GLU A 118 5.23 -2.63 -2.17
CA GLU A 118 6.03 -1.62 -1.47
C GLU A 118 6.72 -0.65 -2.46
N THR A 119 7.32 -1.16 -3.53
CA THR A 119 7.98 -0.37 -4.57
C THR A 119 6.96 0.47 -5.34
N MET A 120 5.81 -0.12 -5.69
CA MET A 120 4.74 0.64 -6.35
C MET A 120 4.18 1.76 -5.46
N LEU A 121 4.04 1.52 -4.15
CA LEU A 121 3.64 2.54 -3.19
C LEU A 121 4.72 3.63 -3.02
N LEU A 122 5.99 3.25 -3.04
CA LEU A 122 7.13 4.16 -2.98
C LEU A 122 7.14 5.11 -4.19
N TRP A 123 6.91 4.60 -5.39
CA TRP A 123 6.83 5.40 -6.62
C TRP A 123 5.52 6.17 -6.79
N ASP A 124 4.59 6.05 -5.84
CA ASP A 124 3.26 6.66 -5.92
C ASP A 124 2.49 6.25 -7.19
N VAL A 125 2.63 4.99 -7.62
CA VAL A 125 1.87 4.44 -8.75
C VAL A 125 0.37 4.64 -8.48
N ARG A 126 -0.38 5.08 -9.50
CA ARG A 126 -1.81 5.39 -9.40
C ARG A 126 -2.56 4.83 -10.58
N PRO A 127 -3.50 3.90 -10.35
CA PRO A 127 -4.40 3.44 -11.40
C PRO A 127 -5.21 4.61 -11.94
N VAL A 128 -5.27 4.72 -13.26
CA VAL A 128 -6.25 5.56 -13.94
C VAL A 128 -7.51 4.72 -14.09
N GLU A 129 -8.65 5.25 -13.61
CA GLU A 129 -9.95 4.66 -13.93
C GLU A 129 -10.15 4.80 -15.45
N ASN A 130 -10.10 3.68 -16.16
CA ASN A 130 -10.60 3.64 -17.52
C ASN A 130 -12.13 3.71 -17.42
N GLU A 131 -12.72 4.84 -17.83
CA GLU A 131 -14.18 5.03 -17.99
C GLU A 131 -14.82 3.95 -18.87
#